data_AF-A0A972W3Q3-F1
#
_entry.id   AF-A0A972W3Q3-F1
#
_cell.length_a   1.000
_cell.length_b   1.000
_cell.length_c   1.000
_cell.angle_alpha   90.00
_cell.angle_beta   90.00
_cell.angle_gamma   90.00
#
_symmetry.space_group_name_H-M   'P 1'
#
loop_
_entity.id
_entity.type
_entity.pdbx_description
1 polymer ?
#
loop_
_entity_poly.entity_id
_entity_poly.type
_entity_poly.pdbx_seq_one_letter_code
_entity_poly.pdbx_strand_id
1 'polypeptide(L)' 'MEEKYISTFGTLIPFDDVRRIRKTDNDISLAIPINFGTAYPERFLIAQDEINGNSNAPSPIPDLFTKTPLNQ' A
#
# COMPACT_ATOMS: atom_id res chain seq x y z
N MET A 1 -10.87 -13.91 2.43
CA MET A 1 -10.19 -12.68 2.91
C MET A 1 -10.99 -11.93 3.94
N GLU A 2 -12.33 -11.99 3.89
CA GLU A 2 -13.24 -11.29 4.81
C GLU A 2 -12.99 -11.66 6.28
N GLU A 3 -12.89 -12.95 6.61
CA GLU A 3 -12.61 -13.41 8.00
C GLU A 3 -11.26 -12.90 8.52
N LYS A 4 -10.24 -12.89 7.65
CA LYS A 4 -8.90 -12.37 7.98
C LYS A 4 -8.95 -10.86 8.22
N TYR A 5 -9.71 -10.12 7.40
CA TYR A 5 -9.90 -8.69 7.58
C TYR A 5 -10.50 -8.37 8.96
N ILE A 6 -11.57 -9.07 9.34
CA ILE A 6 -12.22 -8.89 10.64
C ILE A 6 -11.26 -9.24 11.78
N SER A 7 -10.56 -10.37 11.67
CA SER A 7 -9.64 -10.85 12.70
C SER A 7 -8.40 -9.96 12.88
N THR A 8 -8.00 -9.22 11.85
CA THR A 8 -6.80 -8.36 11.85
C THR A 8 -7.13 -6.87 11.78
N PHE A 9 -8.38 -6.51 12.08
CA PHE A 9 -8.83 -5.13 12.11
C PHE A 9 -7.96 -4.27 13.05
N GLY A 10 -7.60 -3.08 12.58
CA GLY A 10 -6.70 -2.18 13.33
C GLY A 10 -5.21 -2.46 13.18
N THR A 11 -4.82 -3.50 12.43
CA THR A 11 -3.41 -3.77 12.10
C THR A 11 -3.05 -3.30 10.68
N LEU A 12 -1.79 -3.41 10.29
CA LEU A 12 -1.34 -3.12 8.91
C LEU A 12 -1.60 -4.29 7.94
N ILE A 13 -1.97 -5.47 8.43
CA ILE A 13 -2.18 -6.66 7.58
C ILE A 13 -3.28 -6.45 6.54
N PRO A 14 -4.46 -5.89 6.88
CA PRO A 14 -5.46 -5.52 5.87
C PRO A 14 -4.93 -4.63 4.76
N PHE A 15 -4.09 -3.64 5.10
CA PHE A 15 -3.51 -2.72 4.12
C PHE A 15 -2.55 -3.44 3.16
N ASP A 16 -1.74 -4.36 3.67
CA ASP A 16 -0.81 -5.16 2.86
C ASP A 16 -1.56 -6.15 1.95
N ASP A 17 -2.56 -6.84 2.49
CA ASP A 17 -3.33 -7.84 1.74
C ASP A 17 -4.12 -7.21 0.60
N VAL A 18 -4.82 -6.09 0.85
CA VAL A 18 -5.61 -5.41 -0.17
C VAL A 18 -4.72 -4.98 -1.34
N ARG A 19 -3.54 -4.41 -1.06
CA ARG A 19 -2.59 -4.03 -2.13
C ARG A 19 -2.09 -5.24 -2.92
N ARG A 20 -1.82 -6.36 -2.24
CA ARG A 20 -1.32 -7.58 -2.86
C ARG A 20 -2.34 -8.23 -3.80
N ILE A 21 -3.60 -8.35 -3.39
CA ILE A 21 -4.59 -9.16 -4.12
C ILE A 21 -5.46 -8.38 -5.10
N ARG A 22 -5.56 -7.06 -4.97
CA ARG A 22 -6.48 -6.23 -5.77
C ARG A 22 -6.23 -6.32 -7.28
N LYS A 23 -5.04 -6.74 -7.74
CA LYS A 23 -4.77 -6.94 -9.16
C LYS A 23 -4.92 -8.39 -9.62
N THR A 24 -4.44 -9.35 -8.82
CA THR A 24 -4.28 -10.75 -9.24
C THR A 24 -5.49 -11.62 -8.92
N ASP A 25 -6.14 -11.40 -7.77
CA ASP A 25 -7.13 -12.32 -7.20
C ASP A 25 -8.41 -11.55 -6.84
N ASN A 26 -9.07 -11.00 -7.87
CA ASN A 26 -10.27 -10.17 -7.69
C ASN A 26 -11.42 -10.92 -7.00
N ASP A 27 -11.55 -12.23 -7.20
CA ASP A 27 -12.63 -13.06 -6.62
C ASP A 27 -12.60 -13.11 -5.09
N ILE A 28 -11.44 -12.89 -4.48
CA ILE A 28 -11.25 -12.88 -3.03
C ILE A 28 -10.89 -11.49 -2.50
N SER A 29 -10.84 -10.48 -3.37
CA SER A 29 -10.46 -9.11 -3.02
C SER A 29 -11.60 -8.41 -2.28
N LEU A 30 -11.25 -7.59 -1.29
CA LEU A 30 -12.24 -6.80 -0.56
C LEU A 30 -12.52 -5.49 -1.31
N ALA A 31 -13.79 -5.20 -1.61
CA ALA A 31 -14.23 -3.99 -2.28
C ALA A 31 -14.25 -2.77 -1.33
N ILE A 32 -13.09 -2.38 -0.79
CA ILE A 32 -12.96 -1.22 0.09
C ILE A 32 -13.11 0.06 -0.72
N PRO A 33 -14.08 0.96 -0.47
CA PRO A 33 -14.22 2.20 -1.22
C PRO A 33 -13.13 3.23 -0.86
N ILE A 34 -12.79 4.10 -1.81
CA ILE A 34 -11.92 5.26 -1.57
C ILE A 34 -12.76 6.37 -0.92
N ASN A 35 -12.37 6.80 0.28
CA ASN A 35 -13.04 7.92 0.98
C ASN A 35 -12.68 9.29 0.38
N PHE A 36 -11.45 9.47 -0.12
CA PHE A 36 -10.97 10.71 -0.72
C PHE A 36 -9.91 10.44 -1.78
N GLY A 37 -9.94 11.19 -2.88
CA GLY A 37 -9.03 11.02 -4.03
C GLY A 37 -9.54 10.00 -5.06
N THR A 38 -8.67 9.61 -5.98
CA THR A 38 -9.02 8.73 -7.13
C THR A 38 -8.24 7.42 -7.18
N ALA A 39 -7.24 7.24 -6.32
CA ALA A 39 -6.38 6.07 -6.29
C ALA A 39 -6.11 5.62 -4.85
N TYR A 40 -5.92 4.32 -4.65
CA TYR A 40 -5.48 3.79 -3.37
C TYR A 40 -3.98 4.05 -3.18
N PRO A 41 -3.54 4.41 -1.97
CA PRO A 41 -2.12 4.50 -1.66
C PRO A 41 -1.46 3.12 -1.72
N GLU A 42 -0.24 3.10 -2.25
CA GLU A 42 0.58 1.91 -2.42
C GLU A 42 1.65 1.77 -1.33
N ARG A 43 1.90 2.78 -0.51
CA ARG A 43 2.88 2.77 0.60
C ARG A 43 2.69 3.99 1.51
N PHE A 44 3.49 4.09 2.56
CA PHE A 44 3.71 5.35 3.29
C PHE A 44 4.92 6.10 2.73
N LEU A 45 4.98 7.41 3.03
CA LEU A 45 6.11 8.25 2.64
C LEU A 45 7.37 7.88 3.44
N ILE A 46 8.51 8.04 2.78
CA ILE A 46 9.81 7.99 3.44
C ILE A 46 9.98 9.29 4.23
N ALA A 47 10.48 9.19 5.46
CA ALA A 47 10.71 10.37 6.31
C ALA A 47 11.74 11.31 5.68
N GLN A 48 11.53 12.63 5.81
CA GLN A 48 12.40 13.62 5.19
C GLN A 48 13.86 13.54 5.70
N ASP A 49 14.05 13.17 6.97
CA ASP A 49 15.37 12.99 7.57
C ASP A 49 16.16 11.86 6.89
N GLU A 50 15.48 10.77 6.49
CA GLU A 50 16.11 9.68 5.72
C GLU A 50 16.49 10.16 4.31
N ILE A 51 15.65 10.99 3.68
CA ILE A 51 15.92 11.52 2.34
C ILE A 51 17.13 12.46 2.36
N ASN A 52 17.23 13.32 3.37
CA ASN A 52 18.29 14.32 3.47
C ASN A 52 19.59 13.75 4.08
N GLY A 53 19.46 12.79 4.99
CA GLY A 53 20.57 12.24 5.78
C GLY A 53 21.25 11.02 5.18
N ASN A 54 20.59 10.29 4.28
CA ASN A 54 21.12 9.07 3.68
C ASN A 54 21.48 9.29 2.19
N SER A 55 22.78 9.28 1.87
CA SER A 55 23.27 9.41 0.49
C SER A 55 22.83 8.28 -0.44
N ASN A 56 22.36 7.15 0.11
CA ASN A 56 21.81 6.02 -0.63
C ASN A 56 20.27 6.03 -0.67
N ALA A 57 19.63 7.13 -0.30
CA ALA A 57 18.18 7.26 -0.42
C ALA A 57 17.73 6.99 -1.88
N PRO A 58 16.57 6.35 -2.09
CA PRO A 58 16.10 6.02 -3.44
C PRO A 58 16.04 7.24 -4.36
N SER A 59 16.48 7.09 -5.60
CA SER A 59 16.40 8.15 -6.61
C SER A 59 15.83 7.57 -7.92
N PRO A 60 14.60 7.93 -8.32
CA PRO A 60 13.71 8.91 -7.69
C PRO A 60 13.07 8.40 -6.38
N ILE A 61 12.71 9.33 -5.50
CA ILE A 61 11.96 9.00 -4.28
C ILE A 61 10.56 8.51 -4.68
N PRO A 62 10.16 7.29 -4.27
CA PRO A 62 8.85 6.75 -4.63
C PRO A 62 7.74 7.51 -3.90
N ASP A 63 6.73 7.94 -4.65
CA ASP A 63 5.53 8.60 -4.11
C ASP A 63 4.54 7.59 -3.51
N LEU A 64 3.55 8.08 -2.77
CA LEU A 64 2.47 7.34 -2.11
C LEU A 64 1.75 6.38 -3.07
N PHE A 65 1.55 6.80 -4.33
CA PHE A 65 0.82 6.04 -5.36
C PHE A 65 1.74 5.26 -6.31
N THR A 66 3.05 5.28 -6.07
CA THR A 66 4.01 4.56 -6.90
C THR A 66 3.93 3.06 -6.61
N LYS A 67 3.36 2.32 -7.56
CA LYS A 67 3.23 0.85 -7.47
C LYS A 67 4.59 0.18 -7.29
N THR A 68 4.65 -0.79 -6.40
CA THR A 68 5.80 -1.70 -6.30
C THR A 68 5.82 -2.63 -7.51
N PRO A 69 6.98 -3.15 -7.94
CA PRO A 69 7.05 -4.14 -9.03
C PRO A 69 6.16 -5.36 -8.80
N LEU A 70 5.99 -5.77 -7.53
CA LEU A 70 5.11 -6.88 -7.16
C LEU A 70 3.62 -6.56 -7.34
N ASN A 71 3.24 -5.27 -7.24
CA ASN A 71 1.85 -4.80 -7.33
C ASN A 71 1.57 -4.04 -8.66
N GLN A 72 2.49 -4.08 -9.63
CA GLN A 72 2.32 -3.44 -10.94
C GLN A 72 1.17 -4.06 -11.69
#